data_AF-A0A7C4IX08-F1
#
_entry.id   AF-A0A7C4IX08-F1
#
_cell.length_a   1.000
_cell.length_b   1.000
_cell.length_c   1.000
_cell.angle_alpha   90.00
_cell.angle_beta   90.00
_cell.angle_gamma   90.00
#
_symmetry.space_group_name_H-M   'P 1'
#
loop_
_entity.id
_entity.type
_entity.pdbx_description
1 polymer ?
#
loop_
_entity_poly.entity_id
_entity_poly.type
_entity_poly.pdbx_seq_one_letter_code
_entity_poly.pdbx_strand_id
1 'polypeptide(L)'
;MAFDAEKEITKLWGDLHAAQAEIGRTYFRWRQAALAVAGPNANPLDVSLRAAEIIGKELGKQSLPRLNFLKGEEAWLRSLAGGMAMQWIMQGAIVKVEKSDKPSEIFIKWERCPWPSFHKEYGAKMEEDVLCCDKILQSILPDVNTFFNVNYKIETLKAIPRGQGVCLRRLYKA
;
A
#
# COMPACT_ATOMS: atom_id res chain seq x y z
N MET A 1 12.87 1.33 -41.07
CA MET A 1 12.50 0.19 -40.21
C MET A 1 11.04 0.37 -39.81
N ALA A 2 10.20 -0.65 -40.00
CA ALA A 2 8.81 -0.60 -39.53
C ALA A 2 8.79 -0.68 -38.00
N PHE A 3 7.84 -0.01 -37.38
CA PHE A 3 7.60 -0.08 -35.93
C PHE A 3 7.07 -1.48 -35.56
N ASP A 4 7.73 -2.13 -34.60
CA ASP A 4 7.32 -3.42 -34.06
C ASP A 4 6.65 -3.21 -32.70
N ALA A 5 5.32 -3.23 -32.69
CA ALA A 5 4.53 -2.97 -31.50
C ALA A 5 4.72 -4.04 -30.41
N GLU A 6 4.86 -5.31 -30.79
CA GLU A 6 4.99 -6.41 -29.82
C GLU A 6 6.32 -6.33 -29.08
N LYS A 7 7.40 -6.01 -29.82
CA LYS A 7 8.71 -5.78 -29.23
C LYS A 7 8.70 -4.61 -28.25
N GLU A 8 8.10 -3.49 -28.62
CA GLU A 8 8.05 -2.31 -27.73
C GLU A 8 7.17 -2.56 -26.49
N ILE A 9 6.03 -3.26 -26.63
CA ILE A 9 5.19 -3.66 -25.49
C ILE A 9 5.97 -4.57 -24.54
N THR A 10 6.65 -5.59 -25.08
CA THR A 10 7.44 -6.54 -24.28
C THR A 10 8.55 -5.83 -23.50
N LYS A 11 9.23 -4.88 -24.15
CA LYS A 11 10.25 -4.05 -23.51
C LYS A 11 9.68 -3.21 -22.37
N LEU A 12 8.62 -2.45 -22.62
CA LEU A 12 7.98 -1.61 -21.60
C LEU A 12 7.46 -2.44 -20.42
N TRP A 13 6.96 -3.63 -20.69
CA TRP A 13 6.53 -4.56 -19.65
C TRP A 13 7.69 -5.05 -18.78
N GLY A 14 8.82 -5.38 -19.39
CA GLY A 14 10.05 -5.71 -18.67
C GLY A 14 10.57 -4.55 -17.82
N ASP A 15 10.62 -3.35 -18.39
CA ASP A 15 11.06 -2.13 -17.70
C ASP A 15 10.16 -1.80 -16.49
N LEU A 16 8.84 -1.94 -16.65
CA LEU A 16 7.87 -1.76 -15.56
C LEU A 16 8.14 -2.73 -14.41
N HIS A 17 8.32 -4.01 -14.69
CA HIS A 17 8.58 -5.01 -13.66
C HIS A 17 9.94 -4.83 -12.99
N ALA A 18 10.96 -4.44 -13.73
CA ALA A 18 12.26 -4.09 -13.16
C ALA A 18 12.12 -2.90 -12.19
N ALA A 19 11.39 -1.85 -12.58
CA ALA A 19 11.12 -0.70 -11.71
C ALA A 19 10.34 -1.10 -10.45
N GLN A 20 9.30 -1.93 -10.58
CA GLN A 20 8.53 -2.46 -9.45
C GLN A 20 9.40 -3.25 -8.46
N ALA A 21 10.28 -4.12 -8.97
CA ALA A 21 11.22 -4.88 -8.14
C ALA A 21 12.19 -3.95 -7.39
N GLU A 22 12.72 -2.95 -8.08
CA GLU A 22 13.66 -2.00 -7.48
C GLU A 22 13.02 -1.11 -6.42
N ILE A 23 11.72 -0.80 -6.49
CA ILE A 23 11.02 -0.09 -5.40
C ILE A 23 11.10 -0.86 -4.07
N GLY A 24 10.75 -2.15 -4.09
CA GLY A 24 10.79 -3.01 -2.89
C GLY A 24 12.21 -3.18 -2.35
N ARG A 25 13.18 -3.44 -3.23
CA ARG A 25 14.60 -3.54 -2.84
C ARG A 25 15.16 -2.23 -2.29
N THR A 26 14.76 -1.11 -2.86
CA THR A 26 15.15 0.23 -2.40
C THR A 26 14.67 0.49 -0.99
N TYR A 27 13.42 0.12 -0.65
CA TYR A 27 12.93 0.21 0.72
C TYR A 27 13.84 -0.54 1.71
N PHE A 28 14.20 -1.79 1.41
CA PHE A 28 15.06 -2.58 2.30
C PHE A 28 16.49 -2.07 2.38
N ARG A 29 17.07 -1.55 1.29
CA ARG A 29 18.37 -0.88 1.32
C ARG A 29 18.35 0.35 2.24
N TRP A 30 17.28 1.15 2.16
CA TRP A 30 17.10 2.30 3.06
C TRP A 30 16.89 1.86 4.51
N ARG A 31 16.16 0.78 4.75
CA ARG A 31 16.01 0.19 6.09
C ARG A 31 17.35 -0.26 6.67
N GLN A 32 18.20 -0.91 5.87
CA GLN A 32 19.56 -1.30 6.29
C GLN A 32 20.42 -0.08 6.65
N ALA A 33 20.41 0.96 5.81
CA ALA A 33 21.12 2.20 6.08
C ALA A 33 20.61 2.87 7.37
N ALA A 34 19.29 2.95 7.55
CA ALA A 34 18.67 3.53 8.74
C ALA A 34 19.06 2.77 10.01
N LEU A 35 19.11 1.43 9.97
CA LEU A 35 19.54 0.61 11.10
C LEU A 35 21.03 0.80 11.43
N ALA A 36 21.88 0.90 10.41
CA ALA A 36 23.30 1.18 10.61
C ALA A 36 23.52 2.54 11.30
N VAL A 37 22.73 3.55 10.95
CA VAL A 37 22.75 4.87 11.59
C VAL A 37 22.17 4.85 13.01
N ALA A 38 21.08 4.11 13.23
CA ALA A 38 20.40 4.04 14.54
C ALA A 38 21.20 3.25 15.59
N GLY A 39 22.15 2.41 15.16
CA GLY A 39 23.05 1.66 16.03
C GLY A 39 22.52 0.28 16.44
N PRO A 40 23.32 -0.52 17.15
CA PRO A 40 23.07 -1.95 17.38
C PRO A 40 21.86 -2.26 18.26
N ASN A 41 21.41 -1.29 19.06
CA ASN A 41 20.26 -1.45 19.96
C ASN A 41 18.93 -1.06 19.30
N ALA A 42 18.95 -0.62 18.04
CA ALA A 42 17.74 -0.23 17.33
C ALA A 42 16.87 -1.45 17.04
N ASN A 43 15.58 -1.36 17.36
CA ASN A 43 14.60 -2.36 16.96
C ASN A 43 14.22 -2.17 15.48
N PRO A 44 14.46 -3.17 14.61
CA PRO A 44 14.14 -3.04 13.19
C PRO A 44 12.66 -2.77 12.89
N LEU A 45 11.76 -3.32 13.71
CA LEU A 45 10.32 -3.10 13.53
C LEU A 45 9.94 -1.64 13.78
N ASP A 46 10.52 -1.00 14.81
CA ASP A 46 10.20 0.40 15.14
C ASP A 46 10.64 1.34 14.02
N VAL A 47 11.81 1.08 13.42
CA VAL A 47 12.29 1.83 12.25
C VAL A 47 11.33 1.69 11.07
N SER A 48 10.92 0.46 10.75
CA SER A 48 10.01 0.20 9.63
C SER A 48 8.61 0.76 9.87
N LEU A 49 8.08 0.69 11.10
CA LEU A 49 6.80 1.28 11.47
C LEU A 49 6.85 2.81 11.41
N ARG A 50 7.96 3.42 11.78
CA ARG A 50 8.15 4.87 11.64
C ARG A 50 8.19 5.28 10.17
N ALA A 51 8.91 4.54 9.33
CA ALA A 51 8.90 4.77 7.89
C ALA A 51 7.50 4.61 7.29
N ALA A 52 6.79 3.54 7.64
CA ALA A 52 5.42 3.27 7.23
C ALA A 52 4.45 4.39 7.63
N GLU A 53 4.59 4.93 8.84
CA GLU A 53 3.78 6.06 9.30
C GLU A 53 3.99 7.31 8.42
N ILE A 54 5.25 7.65 8.15
CA ILE A 54 5.60 8.82 7.33
C ILE A 54 5.08 8.65 5.91
N ILE A 55 5.29 7.47 5.31
CA ILE A 55 4.77 7.14 3.98
C ILE A 55 3.25 7.32 3.94
N GLY A 56 2.52 6.75 4.90
CA GLY A 56 1.05 6.87 4.95
C GLY A 56 0.57 8.32 5.06
N LYS A 57 1.24 9.15 5.87
CA LYS A 57 0.91 10.58 5.98
C LYS A 57 1.12 11.33 4.67
N GLU A 58 2.23 11.10 3.99
CA GLU A 58 2.51 11.75 2.70
C GLU A 58 1.53 11.30 1.61
N LEU A 59 1.15 10.02 1.59
CA LEU A 59 0.10 9.50 0.71
C LEU A 59 -1.27 10.13 1.01
N GLY A 60 -1.60 10.31 2.30
CA GLY A 60 -2.79 11.02 2.75
C GLY A 60 -2.87 12.42 2.14
N LYS A 61 -1.83 13.24 2.35
CA LYS A 61 -1.74 14.59 1.78
C LYS A 61 -1.85 14.60 0.25
N GLN A 62 -1.17 13.69 -0.43
CA GLN A 62 -1.20 13.60 -1.89
C GLN A 62 -2.60 13.24 -2.42
N SER A 63 -3.41 12.53 -1.63
CA SER A 63 -4.75 12.11 -2.03
C SER A 63 -5.79 13.24 -1.98
N LEU A 64 -5.65 14.21 -1.07
CA LEU A 64 -6.67 15.23 -0.78
C LEU A 64 -7.18 15.98 -2.03
N PRO A 65 -6.33 16.47 -2.95
CA PRO A 65 -6.81 17.23 -4.11
C PRO A 65 -7.60 16.40 -5.13
N ARG A 66 -7.45 15.06 -5.10
CA ARG A 66 -8.10 14.13 -6.05
C ARG A 66 -9.41 13.58 -5.51
N LEU A 67 -9.70 13.86 -4.26
CA LEU A 67 -10.79 13.32 -3.48
C LEU A 67 -11.95 14.33 -3.51
N ASN A 68 -13.16 13.88 -3.87
CA ASN A 68 -14.33 14.75 -4.02
C ASN A 68 -15.57 14.15 -3.35
N PHE A 69 -15.88 14.65 -2.16
CA PHE A 69 -17.02 14.18 -1.35
C PHE A 69 -18.38 14.58 -1.94
N LEU A 70 -18.44 15.63 -2.77
CA LEU A 70 -19.69 16.10 -3.41
C LEU A 70 -20.27 15.09 -4.41
N LYS A 71 -19.47 14.11 -4.85
CA LYS A 71 -19.94 13.01 -5.72
C LYS A 71 -20.73 11.93 -4.98
N GLY A 72 -20.98 12.12 -3.69
CA GLY A 72 -21.66 11.14 -2.83
C GLY A 72 -20.70 10.16 -2.18
N GLU A 73 -21.12 9.59 -1.05
CA GLU A 73 -20.28 8.79 -0.16
C GLU A 73 -19.74 7.50 -0.82
N GLU A 74 -20.54 6.84 -1.67
CA GLU A 74 -20.11 5.63 -2.38
C GLU A 74 -18.99 5.93 -3.39
N ALA A 75 -19.17 6.96 -4.23
CA ALA A 75 -18.16 7.36 -5.22
C ALA A 75 -16.89 7.89 -4.57
N TRP A 76 -17.05 8.63 -3.47
CA TRP A 76 -15.97 9.05 -2.59
C TRP A 76 -15.16 7.84 -2.08
N LEU A 77 -15.83 6.87 -1.45
CA LEU A 77 -15.18 5.75 -0.79
C LEU A 77 -14.44 4.86 -1.81
N ARG A 78 -15.04 4.67 -2.99
CA ARG A 78 -14.39 4.01 -4.12
C ARG A 78 -13.14 4.73 -4.60
N SER A 79 -13.15 6.06 -4.58
CA SER A 79 -11.99 6.88 -4.99
C SER A 79 -10.86 6.82 -3.97
N LEU A 80 -11.20 6.88 -2.67
CA LEU A 80 -10.24 6.72 -1.58
C LEU A 80 -9.60 5.32 -1.60
N ALA A 81 -10.42 4.26 -1.66
CA ALA A 81 -9.94 2.89 -1.73
C ALA A 81 -9.16 2.61 -3.02
N GLY A 82 -9.60 3.17 -4.16
CA GLY A 82 -8.88 3.07 -5.43
C GLY A 82 -7.52 3.75 -5.38
N GLY A 83 -7.43 4.93 -4.75
CA GLY A 83 -6.16 5.63 -4.53
C GLY A 83 -5.20 4.82 -3.65
N MET A 84 -5.71 4.20 -2.58
CA MET A 84 -4.93 3.26 -1.77
C MET A 84 -4.46 2.07 -2.61
N ALA A 85 -5.37 1.36 -3.28
CA ALA A 85 -5.05 0.20 -4.11
C ALA A 85 -3.96 0.49 -5.15
N MET A 86 -4.05 1.67 -5.80
CA MET A 86 -3.08 2.09 -6.83
C MET A 86 -1.64 2.12 -6.31
N GLN A 87 -1.42 2.47 -5.03
CA GLN A 87 -0.08 2.51 -4.45
C GLN A 87 0.61 1.16 -4.48
N TRP A 88 -0.12 0.09 -4.19
CA TRP A 88 0.44 -1.26 -4.26
C TRP A 88 0.48 -1.80 -5.69
N ILE A 89 -0.47 -1.42 -6.56
CA ILE A 89 -0.42 -1.78 -7.98
C ILE A 89 0.86 -1.24 -8.63
N MET A 90 1.23 0.02 -8.33
CA MET A 90 2.49 0.62 -8.79
C MET A 90 3.74 -0.11 -8.28
N GLN A 91 3.61 -0.97 -7.26
CA GLN A 91 4.69 -1.77 -6.69
C GLN A 91 4.64 -3.23 -7.16
N GLY A 92 3.78 -3.57 -8.12
CA GLY A 92 3.68 -4.92 -8.69
C GLY A 92 2.67 -5.85 -7.99
N ALA A 93 1.83 -5.32 -7.11
CA ALA A 93 0.72 -6.08 -6.55
C ALA A 93 -0.46 -6.17 -7.52
N ILE A 94 -1.31 -7.18 -7.33
CA ILE A 94 -2.62 -7.28 -7.98
C ILE A 94 -3.65 -6.95 -6.92
N VAL A 95 -4.28 -5.78 -7.03
CA VAL A 95 -5.22 -5.26 -6.02
C VAL A 95 -6.56 -4.95 -6.68
N LYS A 96 -7.64 -5.39 -6.04
CA LYS A 96 -9.02 -5.10 -6.42
C LYS A 96 -9.73 -4.34 -5.31
N VAL A 97 -10.64 -3.47 -5.71
CA VAL A 97 -11.56 -2.78 -4.81
C VAL A 97 -12.95 -3.38 -5.03
N GLU A 98 -13.48 -4.03 -4.00
CA GLU A 98 -14.73 -4.77 -4.03
C GLU A 98 -15.77 -4.04 -3.18
N LYS A 99 -17.00 -3.90 -3.70
CA LYS A 99 -18.10 -3.27 -2.95
C LYS A 99 -18.52 -4.16 -1.77
N SER A 100 -18.96 -3.53 -0.69
CA SER A 100 -19.77 -4.19 0.34
C SER A 100 -21.25 -4.00 0.01
N ASP A 101 -22.12 -4.74 0.71
CA ASP A 101 -23.56 -4.51 0.74
C ASP A 101 -23.91 -3.18 1.44
N LYS A 102 -22.98 -2.61 2.21
CA LYS A 102 -23.16 -1.33 2.92
C LYS A 102 -22.54 -0.17 2.13
N PRO A 103 -23.26 0.95 1.91
CA PRO A 103 -22.75 2.10 1.17
C PRO A 103 -21.50 2.78 1.77
N SER A 104 -21.33 2.68 3.10
CA SER A 104 -20.23 3.28 3.86
C SER A 104 -19.07 2.32 4.12
N GLU A 105 -18.99 1.24 3.34
CA GLU A 105 -17.99 0.19 3.48
C GLU A 105 -17.49 -0.29 2.12
N ILE A 106 -16.19 -0.57 2.04
CA ILE A 106 -15.58 -1.14 0.85
C ILE A 106 -14.41 -2.04 1.25
N PHE A 107 -14.14 -3.04 0.41
CA PHE A 107 -13.02 -3.94 0.60
C PHE A 107 -11.89 -3.64 -0.37
N ILE A 108 -10.65 -3.72 0.12
CA ILE A 108 -9.45 -3.65 -0.69
C ILE A 108 -8.76 -5.02 -0.57
N LYS A 109 -8.56 -5.67 -1.71
CA LYS A 109 -8.14 -7.07 -1.78
C LYS A 109 -6.89 -7.22 -2.64
N TRP A 110 -5.81 -7.70 -2.04
CA TRP A 110 -4.60 -8.09 -2.75
C TRP A 110 -4.69 -9.58 -3.08
N GLU A 111 -4.88 -9.88 -4.36
CA GLU A 111 -4.78 -11.25 -4.88
C GLU A 111 -3.32 -11.69 -5.01
N ARG A 112 -2.42 -10.73 -5.19
CA ARG A 112 -0.97 -10.93 -5.17
C ARG A 112 -0.29 -9.74 -4.49
N CYS A 113 0.65 -10.02 -3.59
CA CYS A 113 1.51 -9.02 -2.97
C CYS A 113 2.98 -9.46 -3.15
N PRO A 114 3.87 -8.60 -3.67
CA PRO A 114 5.30 -8.92 -3.84
C PRO A 114 6.11 -8.74 -2.55
N TRP A 115 5.61 -7.99 -1.58
CA TRP A 115 6.31 -7.65 -0.33
C TRP A 115 6.81 -8.85 0.48
N PRO A 116 6.06 -9.95 0.64
CA PRO A 116 6.56 -11.15 1.31
C PRO A 116 7.87 -11.68 0.69
N SER A 117 8.03 -11.59 -0.63
CA SER A 117 9.25 -12.01 -1.31
C SER A 117 10.44 -11.14 -0.95
N PHE A 118 10.25 -9.82 -0.86
CA PHE A 118 11.31 -8.90 -0.41
C PHE A 118 11.66 -9.11 1.05
N HIS A 119 10.66 -9.32 1.94
CA HIS A 119 10.93 -9.67 3.34
C HIS A 119 11.80 -10.93 3.43
N LYS A 120 11.50 -11.97 2.62
CA LYS A 120 12.31 -13.18 2.55
C LYS A 120 13.73 -12.91 2.02
N GLU A 121 13.88 -12.13 0.95
CA GLU A 121 15.16 -11.77 0.33
C GLU A 121 16.10 -11.07 1.33
N TYR A 122 15.56 -10.19 2.17
CA TYR A 122 16.33 -9.38 3.13
C TYR A 122 16.30 -9.92 4.57
N GLY A 123 15.73 -11.11 4.79
CA GLY A 123 15.68 -11.74 6.12
C GLY A 123 14.81 -10.99 7.15
N ALA A 124 13.85 -10.18 6.70
CA ALA A 124 12.90 -9.50 7.57
C ALA A 124 11.73 -10.42 7.95
N LYS A 125 11.14 -10.19 9.13
CA LYS A 125 10.01 -11.00 9.62
C LYS A 125 8.76 -10.73 8.78
N MET A 126 7.95 -11.76 8.51
CA MET A 126 6.68 -11.61 7.78
C MET A 126 5.65 -10.77 8.55
N GLU A 127 5.72 -10.80 9.88
CA GLU A 127 4.88 -9.96 10.74
C GLU A 127 5.09 -8.47 10.47
N GLU A 128 6.34 -8.06 10.20
CA GLU A 128 6.70 -6.68 9.88
C GLU A 128 5.98 -6.21 8.60
N ASP A 129 5.82 -7.07 7.58
CA ASP A 129 5.11 -6.72 6.34
C ASP A 129 3.67 -6.28 6.62
N VAL A 130 2.94 -7.10 7.38
CA VAL A 130 1.54 -6.82 7.71
C VAL A 130 1.41 -5.56 8.55
N LEU A 131 2.25 -5.42 9.58
CA LEU A 131 2.20 -4.27 10.48
C LEU A 131 2.56 -2.97 9.76
N CYS A 132 3.55 -2.98 8.87
CA CYS A 132 3.90 -1.82 8.06
C CYS A 132 2.79 -1.46 7.05
N CYS A 133 2.23 -2.46 6.36
CA CYS A 133 1.10 -2.24 5.44
C CYS A 133 -0.09 -1.61 6.17
N ASP A 134 -0.43 -2.15 7.35
CA ASP A 134 -1.53 -1.64 8.18
C ASP A 134 -1.24 -0.22 8.66
N LYS A 135 0.00 0.05 9.09
CA LYS A 135 0.43 1.38 9.54
C LYS A 135 0.35 2.42 8.42
N ILE A 136 0.77 2.09 7.19
CA ILE A 136 0.65 2.97 6.02
C ILE A 136 -0.81 3.33 5.80
N LEU A 137 -1.69 2.32 5.70
CA LEU A 137 -3.11 2.49 5.43
C LEU A 137 -3.81 3.31 6.51
N GLN A 138 -3.53 3.01 7.78
CA GLN A 138 -4.08 3.74 8.91
C GLN A 138 -3.60 5.19 8.94
N SER A 139 -2.34 5.46 8.60
CA SER A 139 -1.76 6.80 8.60
C SER A 139 -2.25 7.71 7.46
N ILE A 140 -2.91 7.16 6.43
CA ILE A 140 -3.58 7.96 5.39
C ILE A 140 -4.82 8.68 5.94
N LEU A 141 -5.55 8.03 6.85
CA LEU A 141 -6.90 8.44 7.24
C LEU A 141 -6.99 9.69 8.13
N PRO A 142 -6.04 10.01 9.05
CA PRO A 142 -6.15 11.20 9.89
C PRO A 142 -6.35 12.50 9.13
N ASP A 143 -5.53 12.74 8.09
CA ASP A 143 -5.62 13.97 7.29
C ASP A 143 -6.88 13.98 6.44
N VAL A 144 -7.26 12.84 5.86
CA VAL A 144 -8.50 12.68 5.07
C VAL A 144 -9.73 12.93 5.93
N ASN A 145 -9.80 12.31 7.11
CA ASN A 145 -10.90 12.46 8.06
C ASN A 145 -11.05 13.91 8.53
N THR A 146 -9.93 14.55 8.86
CA THR A 146 -9.91 15.95 9.30
C THR A 146 -10.35 16.90 8.18
N PHE A 147 -9.79 16.74 6.98
CA PHE A 147 -10.04 17.67 5.87
C PHE A 147 -11.50 17.62 5.37
N PHE A 148 -12.06 16.41 5.25
CA PHE A 148 -13.42 16.21 4.73
C PHE A 148 -14.48 16.15 5.84
N ASN A 149 -14.09 16.29 7.10
CA ASN A 149 -14.96 16.14 8.28
C ASN A 149 -15.75 14.81 8.27
N VAL A 150 -15.01 13.71 8.06
CA VAL A 150 -15.53 12.33 8.02
C VAL A 150 -14.79 11.46 9.03
N ASN A 151 -15.31 10.26 9.31
CA ASN A 151 -14.71 9.33 10.25
C ASN A 151 -14.58 7.93 9.64
N TYR A 152 -13.54 7.69 8.85
CA TYR A 152 -13.22 6.38 8.30
C TYR A 152 -12.15 5.66 9.12
N LYS A 153 -12.27 4.33 9.18
CA LYS A 153 -11.27 3.41 9.73
C LYS A 153 -10.97 2.31 8.71
N ILE A 154 -9.77 1.75 8.82
CA ILE A 154 -9.35 0.60 8.01
C ILE A 154 -8.79 -0.51 8.90
N GLU A 155 -9.20 -1.74 8.63
CA GLU A 155 -8.78 -2.92 9.40
C GLU A 155 -8.39 -4.09 8.50
N THR A 156 -7.55 -4.96 9.07
CA THR A 156 -7.03 -6.17 8.42
C THR A 156 -7.86 -7.38 8.77
N LEU A 157 -8.52 -7.95 7.76
CA LEU A 157 -9.30 -9.18 7.91
C LEU A 157 -8.47 -10.42 7.55
N LYS A 158 -7.70 -10.33 6.46
CA LYS A 158 -6.80 -11.40 6.00
C LYS A 158 -5.47 -10.84 5.53
N ALA A 159 -4.38 -11.60 5.60
CA ALA A 159 -3.09 -11.19 5.09
C ALA A 159 -2.29 -12.39 4.54
N ILE A 160 -1.72 -12.24 3.34
CA ILE A 160 -0.80 -13.21 2.73
C ILE A 160 0.36 -13.56 3.67
N PRO A 161 1.03 -12.62 4.36
CA PRO A 161 2.15 -12.96 5.25
C PRO A 161 1.74 -13.78 6.49
N ARG A 162 0.43 -13.83 6.80
CA ARG A 162 -0.15 -14.70 7.84
C ARG A 162 -0.55 -16.08 7.31
N GLY A 163 -0.22 -16.41 6.06
CA GLY A 163 -0.58 -17.68 5.42
C GLY A 163 -2.01 -17.78 4.91
N GLN A 164 -2.73 -16.66 4.78
CA GLN A 164 -4.18 -16.66 4.46
C GLN A 164 -4.49 -16.56 2.95
N GLY A 165 -3.48 -16.64 2.08
CA GLY A 165 -3.62 -16.66 0.61
C GLY A 165 -4.07 -15.34 -0.05
N VAL A 166 -4.58 -14.37 0.71
CA VAL A 166 -5.06 -13.07 0.23
C VAL A 166 -4.85 -12.01 1.31
N CYS A 167 -4.56 -10.76 0.93
CA CYS A 167 -4.72 -9.64 1.87
C CYS A 167 -6.09 -9.02 1.65
N LEU A 168 -6.90 -8.96 2.71
CA LEU A 168 -8.21 -8.32 2.69
C LEU A 168 -8.24 -7.23 3.75
N ARG A 169 -8.54 -6.01 3.31
CA ARG A 169 -8.72 -4.83 4.16
C ARG A 169 -10.14 -4.34 4.03
N ARG A 170 -10.74 -3.94 5.16
CA ARG A 170 -12.06 -3.33 5.20
C ARG A 170 -11.90 -1.87 5.56
N LEU A 171 -12.32 -0.99 4.67
CA LEU A 171 -12.40 0.45 4.87
C LEU A 171 -13.86 0.82 5.10
N TYR A 172 -14.17 1.42 6.24
CA TYR A 172 -15.54 1.65 6.68
C TYR A 172 -15.67 2.94 7.49
N LYS A 173 -16.87 3.52 7.47
CA LYS A 173 -17.22 4.66 8.34
C LYS A 173 -17.47 4.17 9.77
N ALA A 174 -16.80 4.79 10.74
CA ALA A 174 -16.81 4.42 12.15
C ALA A 174 -17.78 5.24 12.99
#